data_AF-A0A183NAV1-F1
#
_entry.id   AF-A0A183NAV1-F1
#
_cell.length_a   1.000
_cell.length_b   1.000
_cell.length_c   1.000
_cell.angle_alpha   90.00
_cell.angle_beta   90.00
_cell.angle_gamma   90.00
#
_symmetry.space_group_name_H-M   'P 1'
#
loop_
_entity.id
_entity.type
_entity.pdbx_description
1 polymer ?
#
loop_
_entity_poly.entity_id
_entity_poly.type
_entity_poly.pdbx_seq_one_letter_code
_entity_poly.pdbx_strand_id
1 'polypeptide(L)'
;MFKLNLIPNGTFNETEESMPGSPIYYPTKIQMRIFNTNVKVVLQYGSRTWRTTKTIIKKVQPFINGCLRKILNIHWPDTISNSLLWERTNQLPAEEEIRKRRWKWIEHILWKSSNCITT
;
A
#
# COMPACT_ATOMS: atom_id res chain seq x y z
N MET A 1 8.57 1.28 -29.38
CA MET A 1 7.65 1.29 -30.53
C MET A 1 6.60 0.23 -30.26
N PHE A 2 5.39 0.64 -29.88
CA PHE A 2 4.30 -0.27 -29.49
C PHE A 2 3.74 -0.96 -30.73
N LYS A 3 3.68 -2.30 -30.74
CA LYS A 3 2.95 -3.06 -31.77
C LYS A 3 1.55 -3.36 -31.26
N LEU A 4 0.55 -3.14 -32.09
CA LEU A 4 -0.85 -3.39 -31.80
C LEU A 4 -1.25 -4.69 -32.51
N ASN A 5 -1.67 -5.70 -31.77
CA ASN A 5 -2.17 -6.96 -32.32
C ASN A 5 -3.70 -7.02 -32.18
N LEU A 6 -4.40 -7.33 -33.27
CA LEU A 6 -5.85 -7.44 -33.33
C LEU A 6 -6.30 -8.85 -32.87
N ILE A 7 -7.23 -8.92 -31.91
CA ILE A 7 -8.01 -10.12 -31.56
C ILE A 7 -9.41 -9.99 -32.20
N PRO A 8 -10.09 -11.09 -32.60
CA PRO A 8 -11.26 -11.04 -33.50
C PRO A 8 -12.52 -10.30 -33.00
N ASN A 9 -12.53 -9.82 -31.75
CA ASN A 9 -13.71 -9.24 -31.10
C ASN A 9 -13.61 -7.72 -30.85
N GLY A 10 -12.72 -7.02 -31.58
CA GLY A 10 -12.72 -5.55 -31.65
C GLY A 10 -12.39 -4.78 -30.36
N THR A 11 -11.89 -5.47 -29.33
CA THR A 11 -11.45 -4.82 -28.09
C THR A 11 -9.92 -4.72 -28.08
N PHE A 12 -9.38 -3.52 -27.95
CA PHE A 12 -7.96 -3.27 -27.83
C PHE A 12 -7.50 -3.59 -26.41
N ASN A 13 -6.68 -4.61 -26.24
CA ASN A 13 -6.01 -4.93 -24.98
C ASN A 13 -4.51 -4.70 -25.16
N GLU A 14 -4.01 -3.62 -24.53
CA GLU A 14 -2.59 -3.38 -24.32
C GLU A 14 -2.02 -4.52 -23.48
N THR A 15 -1.48 -5.53 -24.16
CA THR A 15 -0.70 -6.58 -23.52
C THR A 15 0.76 -6.16 -23.63
N GLU A 16 1.32 -5.74 -22.49
CA GLU A 16 2.76 -5.50 -22.35
C GLU A 16 3.50 -6.84 -22.49
N GLU A 17 3.83 -7.22 -23.72
CA GLU A 17 4.71 -8.35 -24.00
C GLU A 17 6.14 -7.95 -23.58
N SER A 18 6.62 -8.52 -22.48
CA SER A 18 7.91 -8.17 -21.89
C SER A 18 9.06 -8.62 -22.80
N MET A 19 9.91 -7.69 -23.23
CA MET A 19 11.15 -7.97 -23.95
C MET A 19 12.12 -8.84 -23.10
N PRO A 20 12.71 -9.92 -23.65
CA PRO A 20 13.63 -10.78 -22.93
C PRO A 20 15.00 -10.10 -22.83
N GLY A 21 15.33 -9.59 -21.64
CA GLY A 21 16.66 -9.01 -21.35
C GLY A 21 16.67 -7.68 -20.58
N SER A 22 15.51 -7.16 -20.17
CA SER A 22 15.45 -6.01 -19.24
C SER A 22 15.37 -6.49 -17.78
N PRO A 23 15.91 -5.74 -16.79
CA PRO A 23 15.71 -6.06 -15.38
C PRO A 23 14.22 -6.21 -15.14
N ILE A 24 13.79 -7.40 -14.69
CA ILE A 24 12.40 -7.84 -14.64
C ILE A 24 11.50 -6.68 -14.18
N TYR A 25 10.83 -6.01 -15.12
CA TYR A 25 9.92 -4.91 -14.80
C TYR A 25 8.64 -5.52 -14.26
N TYR A 26 8.58 -5.70 -12.94
CA TYR A 26 7.35 -6.14 -12.31
C TYR A 26 6.31 -5.02 -12.43
N PRO A 27 5.10 -5.29 -12.92
CA PRO A 27 4.02 -4.30 -12.95
C PRO A 27 3.87 -3.64 -11.58
N THR A 28 3.64 -2.32 -11.53
CA THR A 28 3.49 -1.53 -10.29
C THR A 28 2.52 -2.18 -9.30
N LYS A 29 1.48 -2.86 -9.82
CA LYS A 29 0.49 -3.62 -9.04
C LYS A 29 1.10 -4.76 -8.21
N ILE A 30 2.10 -5.48 -8.74
CA ILE A 30 2.78 -6.57 -8.02
C ILE A 30 3.69 -6.00 -6.94
N GLN A 31 4.44 -4.94 -7.25
CA GLN A 31 5.32 -4.27 -6.28
C GLN A 31 4.51 -3.68 -5.11
N MET A 32 3.37 -3.06 -5.40
CA MET A 32 2.45 -2.56 -4.37
C MET A 32 1.88 -3.67 -3.49
N ARG A 33 1.62 -4.86 -4.04
CA ARG A 33 1.19 -6.02 -3.24
C ARG A 33 2.30 -6.49 -2.30
N ILE A 34 3.53 -6.59 -2.78
CA ILE A 34 4.70 -6.97 -1.96
C ILE A 34 4.92 -5.93 -0.85
N PHE A 35 4.85 -4.65 -1.19
CA PHE A 35 4.93 -3.56 -0.22
C PHE A 35 3.85 -3.68 0.86
N ASN A 36 2.60 -3.92 0.46
CA ASN A 36 1.50 -4.09 1.41
C ASN A 36 1.70 -5.29 2.33
N THR A 37 2.15 -6.43 1.82
CA THR A 37 2.41 -7.61 2.65
C THR A 37 3.54 -7.39 3.64
N ASN A 38 4.63 -6.74 3.24
CA ASN A 38 5.77 -6.55 4.13
C ASN A 38 5.57 -5.38 5.10
N VAL A 39 5.27 -4.19 4.56
CA VAL A 39 5.20 -2.95 5.35
C VAL A 39 3.95 -2.90 6.21
N LYS A 40 2.78 -3.34 5.73
CA LYS A 40 1.58 -3.33 6.59
C LYS A 40 1.70 -4.36 7.71
N VAL A 41 2.31 -5.52 7.48
CA VAL A 41 2.50 -6.52 8.55
C VAL A 41 3.43 -5.99 9.63
N VAL A 42 4.58 -5.40 9.25
CA VAL A 42 5.52 -4.79 10.21
C VAL A 42 4.86 -3.64 10.97
N LEU A 43 4.14 -2.75 10.28
CA LEU A 43 3.46 -1.62 10.91
C LEU A 43 2.35 -2.08 11.87
N GLN A 44 1.59 -3.11 11.49
CA GLN A 44 0.53 -3.68 12.32
C GLN A 44 1.10 -4.38 13.56
N TYR A 45 2.15 -5.17 13.40
CA TYR A 45 2.83 -5.81 14.52
C TYR A 45 3.40 -4.76 15.49
N GLY A 46 4.12 -3.77 14.96
CA GLY A 46 4.65 -2.66 15.73
C GLY A 46 3.54 -1.89 16.46
N SER A 47 2.40 -1.62 15.82
CA SER A 47 1.29 -0.88 16.45
C SER A 47 0.68 -1.55 17.70
N ARG A 48 0.87 -2.86 17.86
CA ARG A 48 0.39 -3.64 18.99
C ARG A 48 1.27 -3.48 20.23
N THR A 49 2.58 -3.29 20.03
CA THR A 49 3.57 -3.16 21.10
C THR A 49 4.01 -1.71 21.31
N TRP A 50 3.88 -0.86 20.28
CA TRP A 50 4.30 0.54 20.34
C TRP A 50 3.25 1.42 21.01
N ARG A 51 3.73 2.25 21.94
CA ARG A 51 3.00 3.44 22.36
C ARG A 51 3.04 4.45 21.21
N THR A 52 1.98 4.45 20.39
CA THR A 52 1.82 5.34 19.23
C THR A 52 1.83 6.81 19.65
N THR A 53 3.02 7.39 19.67
CA THR A 53 3.21 8.81 19.95
C THR A 53 3.25 9.55 18.61
N LYS A 54 2.69 10.76 18.53
CA LYS A 54 2.71 11.59 17.30
C LYS A 54 4.11 11.72 16.71
N THR A 55 5.15 11.70 17.55
CA THR A 55 6.56 11.75 17.16
C THR A 55 7.03 10.51 16.38
N ILE A 56 6.60 9.30 16.76
CA ILE A 56 6.94 8.05 16.06
C ILE A 56 6.26 8.02 14.70
N ILE A 57 4.98 8.37 14.64
CA ILE A 57 4.21 8.43 13.39
C ILE A 57 4.86 9.41 12.40
N LYS A 58 5.26 10.60 12.87
CA LYS A 58 5.98 11.59 12.07
C LYS A 58 7.32 11.08 11.52
N LYS A 59 7.99 10.15 12.21
CA LYS A 59 9.23 9.51 11.73
C LYS A 59 8.99 8.37 10.74
N VAL A 60 7.91 7.62 10.91
CA VAL A 60 7.56 6.47 10.05
C VAL A 60 6.96 6.93 8.71
N GLN A 61 6.22 8.05 8.69
CA GLN A 61 5.56 8.52 7.46
C GLN A 61 6.54 8.84 6.31
N PRO A 62 7.67 9.55 6.52
CA PRO A 62 8.67 9.77 5.47
C PRO A 62 9.28 8.47 4.93
N PHE A 63 9.47 7.45 5.77
CA PHE A 63 9.96 6.15 5.35
C PHE A 63 8.99 5.48 4.38
N ILE A 64 7.70 5.43 4.73
CA ILE A 64 6.64 4.89 3.87
C ILE A 64 6.57 5.66 2.54
N ASN A 65 6.58 6.99 2.59
CA ASN A 65 6.53 7.83 1.40
C ASN A 65 7.77 7.61 0.51
N GLY A 66 8.95 7.39 1.09
CA GLY A 66 10.17 7.06 0.36
C GLY A 66 10.07 5.71 -0.36
N CYS A 67 9.50 4.69 0.30
CA CYS A 67 9.22 3.40 -0.34
C CYS A 67 8.24 3.53 -1.51
N LEU A 68 7.15 4.28 -1.34
CA LEU A 68 6.14 4.49 -2.39
C LEU A 68 6.74 5.20 -3.61
N ARG A 69 7.60 6.21 -3.40
CA ARG A 69 8.30 6.89 -4.50
C ARG A 69 9.21 5.95 -5.29
N LYS A 70 9.93 5.04 -4.61
CA LYS A 70 10.74 4.00 -5.25
C LYS A 70 9.90 3.02 -6.07
N ILE A 71 8.73 2.61 -5.56
CA ILE A 71 7.83 1.69 -6.27
C ILE A 71 7.23 2.33 -7.52
N LEU A 72 6.90 3.62 -7.45
CA LEU A 72 6.42 4.37 -8.61
C LEU A 72 7.56 4.83 -9.54
N ASN A 73 8.80 4.42 -9.25
CA ASN A 73 10.02 4.79 -9.99
C ASN A 73 10.21 6.31 -10.19
N ILE A 74 9.69 7.12 -9.26
CA ILE A 74 9.76 8.59 -9.32
C ILE A 74 11.18 9.00 -8.93
N HIS A 75 11.92 9.55 -9.90
CA HIS A 75 13.25 10.09 -9.69
C HIS A 75 13.18 11.61 -9.52
N TRP A 76 14.15 12.16 -8.79
CA TRP A 76 14.45 13.59 -8.83
C TRP A 76 14.71 13.95 -10.31
N PRO A 77 13.98 14.88 -10.98
CA PRO A 77 13.36 16.12 -10.50
C PRO A 77 11.82 16.11 -10.39
N ASP A 78 11.16 14.96 -10.56
CA ASP A 78 9.70 14.87 -10.56
C ASP A 78 9.12 15.11 -9.16
N THR A 79 8.62 16.33 -8.95
CA THR A 79 8.08 16.77 -7.67
C THR A 79 6.59 16.42 -7.58
N ILE A 80 6.30 15.18 -7.20
CA ILE A 80 4.93 14.76 -6.84
C ILE A 80 4.60 15.15 -5.40
N SER A 81 3.41 15.73 -5.21
CA SER A 81 2.84 16.02 -3.89
C SER A 81 2.50 14.71 -3.15
N ASN A 82 2.59 14.73 -1.82
CA ASN A 82 2.31 13.53 -1.02
C ASN A 82 0.84 13.09 -1.14
N SER A 83 -0.10 14.01 -1.36
CA SER A 83 -1.52 13.68 -1.57
C SER A 83 -1.74 12.90 -2.86
N LEU A 84 -1.16 13.36 -3.98
CA LEU A 84 -1.26 12.70 -5.27
C LEU A 84 -0.57 11.32 -5.27
N LEU A 85 0.51 11.17 -4.49
CA LEU A 85 1.18 9.90 -4.27
C LEU A 85 0.24 8.86 -3.63
N TRP A 86 -0.50 9.27 -2.60
CA TRP A 86 -1.44 8.40 -1.89
C TRP A 86 -2.66 8.05 -2.74
N GLU A 87 -3.16 9.01 -3.52
CA GLU A 87 -4.27 8.80 -4.46
C GLU A 87 -3.91 7.75 -5.52
N ARG A 88 -2.74 7.89 -6.18
CA ARG A 88 -2.29 6.92 -7.19
C ARG A 88 -2.04 5.52 -6.64
N THR A 89 -1.64 5.42 -5.37
CA THR A 89 -1.31 4.13 -4.73
C THR A 89 -2.47 3.54 -3.95
N ASN A 90 -3.60 4.27 -3.85
CA ASN A 90 -4.73 3.95 -2.97
C ASN A 90 -4.28 3.59 -1.54
N GLN A 91 -3.22 4.24 -1.04
CA GLN A 91 -2.69 4.01 0.30
C GLN A 91 -3.13 5.08 1.28
N LEU A 92 -3.31 4.68 2.53
CA LEU A 92 -3.64 5.56 3.63
C LEU A 92 -2.37 6.00 4.37
N PRO A 93 -2.37 7.20 4.96
CA PRO A 93 -1.28 7.61 5.85
C PRO A 93 -1.16 6.67 7.05
N ALA A 94 0.04 6.56 7.60
CA ALA A 94 0.37 5.60 8.66
C ALA A 94 -0.48 5.79 9.92
N GLU A 95 -0.82 7.06 10.22
CA GLU A 95 -1.72 7.40 11.32
C GLU A 95 -3.09 6.74 11.18
N GLU A 96 -3.65 6.80 9.98
CA GLU A 96 -4.99 6.31 9.66
C GLU A 96 -5.04 4.78 9.67
N GLU A 97 -4.01 4.11 9.12
CA GLU A 97 -3.86 2.66 9.19
C GLU A 97 -3.81 2.15 10.65
N ILE A 98 -3.02 2.82 11.50
CA ILE A 98 -2.92 2.50 12.93
C ILE A 98 -4.27 2.73 13.65
N ARG A 99 -4.92 3.87 13.38
CA ARG A 99 -6.21 4.22 13.96
C ARG A 99 -7.28 3.18 13.63
N LYS A 100 -7.39 2.81 12.35
CA LYS A 100 -8.33 1.79 11.87
C LYS A 100 -8.09 0.44 12.55
N ARG A 101 -6.83 0.05 12.74
CA ARG A 101 -6.51 -1.24 13.41
C ARG A 101 -6.92 -1.25 14.88
N ARG A 102 -6.72 -0.13 15.59
CA ARG A 102 -7.14 0.04 16.99
C ARG A 102 -8.65 -0.01 17.16
N TRP A 103 -9.38 0.69 16.30
CA TRP A 103 -10.84 0.64 16.30
C TRP A 103 -11.35 -0.78 16.08
N LYS A 104 -10.80 -1.51 15.10
CA LYS A 104 -11.13 -2.94 14.89
C LYS A 104 -10.81 -3.82 16.11
N TRP A 105 -9.78 -3.49 16.89
CA TRP A 105 -9.43 -4.26 18.09
C TRP A 105 -10.39 -3.98 19.24
N ILE A 106 -10.78 -2.71 19.43
CA ILE A 106 -11.82 -2.31 20.39
C ILE A 106 -13.15 -2.98 20.05
N GLU A 107 -13.54 -2.93 18.78
CA GLU A 107 -14.75 -3.59 18.26
C GLU A 107 -14.75 -5.09 18.57
N HIS A 108 -13.62 -5.78 18.36
CA HIS A 108 -13.50 -7.20 18.69
C HIS A 108 -13.66 -7.49 20.19
N ILE A 109 -13.11 -6.64 21.07
CA ILE A 109 -13.28 -6.77 22.53
C ILE A 109 -14.75 -6.58 22.91
N LEU A 110 -15.39 -5.52 22.39
CA LEU A 110 -16.79 -5.21 22.66
C LEU A 110 -17.71 -6.36 22.21
N TRP A 111 -17.53 -6.85 20.99
CA TRP A 111 -18.28 -8.00 20.47
C TRP A 111 -18.10 -9.24 21.34
N LYS A 112 -16.86 -9.54 21.76
CA LYS A 112 -16.60 -10.70 22.63
C LYS A 112 -17.25 -10.56 24.02
N SER A 113 -17.34 -9.33 24.55
CA SER A 113 -18.01 -9.05 25.82
C SER A 113 -19.55 -9.17 25.78
N SER A 114 -20.16 -9.01 24.60
CA SER A 114 -21.62 -9.14 24.47
C SER A 114 -22.08 -10.60 24.34
N ASN A 115 -21.25 -11.49 23.78
CA ASN A 115 -21.59 -12.91 23.61
C ASN A 115 -21.34 -13.77 24.85
N CYS A 116 -20.86 -13.20 25.96
CA CYS A 116 -20.69 -13.92 27.22
C CYS A 116 -21.86 -13.75 28.20
N ILE A 117 -22.99 -13.18 27.77
CA ILE A 117 -24.21 -12.98 28.58
C ILE A 117 -25.34 -13.92 28.11
N THR A 118 -25.01 -15.17 27.77
CA THR A 118 -26.02 -16.20 27.48
C THR A 118 -25.97 -17.24 28.60
N THR A 119 -26.72 -16.96 29.66
CA THR A 119 -27.13 -17.89 30.73
C THR A 119 -28.63 -17.79 30.88
#